data_AF-A0A643FD12-F1
#
_entry.id   AF-A0A643FD12-F1
#
_cell.length_a   1.000
_cell.length_b   1.000
_cell.length_c   1.000
_cell.angle_alpha   90.00
_cell.angle_beta   90.00
_cell.angle_gamma   90.00
#
_symmetry.space_group_name_H-M   'P 1'
#
loop_
_entity.id
_entity.type
_entity.pdbx_description
1 polymer ?
#
loop_
_entity_poly.entity_id
_entity_poly.type
_entity_poly.pdbx_seq_one_letter_code
_entity_poly.pdbx_strand_id
1 'polypeptide(L)'
;MKRAPLSLKAQALALLARREHSRAELRTKLLAHARKRAAHDAAEASGTPSADAGHNGWGSGWEGDPFGESATSAPPVAPAHRVEPDPDALAAEVDEVLDWLQAQRYQSDERFIESRLNSRAPRLGLSRIRQELSRHGVELDSETVRTLRQNEVQRAREVWRKRFGQPPADPRERARQMRFLAARGFSGEVVRQVLGGGDEASD
;
A
#
# COMPACT_ATOMS: atom_id res chain seq x y z
N MET A 1 13.01 26.32 -7.50
CA MET A 1 13.91 25.16 -7.67
C MET A 1 13.13 23.87 -7.39
N LYS A 2 12.99 22.96 -8.38
CA LYS A 2 12.43 21.62 -8.14
C LYS A 2 13.50 20.79 -7.40
N ARG A 3 13.17 20.21 -6.25
CA ARG A 3 14.12 19.39 -5.46
C ARG A 3 14.29 18.03 -6.13
N ALA A 4 15.54 17.55 -6.19
CA ALA A 4 15.84 16.21 -6.69
C ALA A 4 15.06 15.12 -5.90
N PRO A 5 14.60 14.06 -6.57
CA PRO A 5 13.93 12.95 -5.89
C PRO A 5 14.87 12.26 -4.89
N LEU A 6 14.35 11.89 -3.71
CA LEU A 6 15.11 11.16 -2.69
C LEU A 6 15.63 9.81 -3.23
N SER A 7 16.79 9.36 -2.73
CA SER A 7 17.31 8.02 -3.01
C SER A 7 16.34 6.92 -2.52
N LEU A 8 16.40 5.73 -3.11
CA LEU A 8 15.55 4.60 -2.68
C LEU A 8 15.76 4.24 -1.21
N LYS A 9 17.00 4.26 -0.72
CA LYS A 9 17.30 4.05 0.71
C LYS A 9 16.64 5.11 1.58
N ALA A 10 16.76 6.39 1.23
CA ALA A 10 16.12 7.48 1.98
C ALA A 10 14.59 7.36 1.96
N GLN A 11 13.98 7.00 0.82
CA GLN A 11 12.55 6.76 0.72
C GLN A 11 12.11 5.57 1.59
N ALA A 12 12.86 4.47 1.58
CA ALA A 12 12.54 3.31 2.37
C ALA A 12 12.57 3.61 3.88
N LEU A 13 13.61 4.31 4.34
CA LEU A 13 13.71 4.75 5.73
C LEU A 13 12.57 5.70 6.10
N ALA A 14 12.18 6.63 5.22
CA ALA A 14 11.04 7.51 5.45
C ALA A 14 9.70 6.77 5.53
N LEU A 15 9.52 5.67 4.79
CA LEU A 15 8.35 4.80 4.89
C LEU A 15 8.34 4.05 6.24
N LEU A 16 9.47 3.43 6.60
CA LEU A 16 9.61 2.64 7.82
C LEU A 16 9.50 3.49 9.09
N ALA A 17 9.93 4.76 9.04
CA ALA A 17 9.79 5.69 10.16
C ALA A 17 8.32 5.96 10.57
N ARG A 18 7.35 5.69 9.68
CA ARG A 18 5.92 5.93 9.95
C ARG A 18 5.21 4.71 10.49
N ARG A 19 5.56 3.50 10.01
CA ARG A 19 4.94 2.23 10.40
C ARG A 19 5.74 1.04 9.89
N GLU A 20 5.45 -0.13 10.46
CA GLU A 20 5.90 -1.42 9.93
C GLU A 20 5.31 -1.70 8.54
N HIS A 21 6.15 -2.19 7.64
CA HIS A 21 5.82 -2.58 6.27
C HIS A 21 6.34 -3.99 5.97
N SER A 22 5.56 -4.81 5.25
CA SER A 22 6.06 -6.08 4.74
C SER A 22 7.05 -5.83 3.60
N ARG A 23 7.90 -6.81 3.32
CA ARG A 23 8.82 -6.75 2.18
C ARG A 23 8.07 -6.50 0.86
N ALA A 24 6.97 -7.20 0.61
CA ALA A 24 6.16 -7.04 -0.60
C ALA A 24 5.54 -5.63 -0.72
N GLU A 25 5.10 -5.05 0.39
CA GLU A 25 4.56 -3.69 0.42
C GLU A 25 5.65 -2.65 0.11
N LEU A 26 6.84 -2.78 0.70
CA LEU A 26 7.98 -1.91 0.41
C LEU A 26 8.43 -2.04 -1.05
N ARG A 27 8.55 -3.28 -1.57
CA ARG A 27 8.95 -3.53 -2.96
C ARG A 27 8.04 -2.79 -3.93
N THR A 28 6.73 -2.93 -3.76
CA THR A 28 5.73 -2.26 -4.61
C THR A 28 5.89 -0.74 -4.58
N LYS A 29 6.08 -0.16 -3.39
CA LYS A 29 6.26 1.29 -3.24
C LYS A 29 7.58 1.78 -3.83
N LEU A 30 8.68 1.09 -3.53
CA LEU A 30 10.01 1.46 -3.99
C LEU A 30 10.14 1.34 -5.51
N LEU A 31 9.53 0.33 -6.14
CA LEU A 31 9.43 0.24 -7.61
C LEU A 31 8.73 1.47 -8.21
N ALA A 32 7.65 1.95 -7.59
CA ALA A 32 6.97 3.16 -8.05
C ALA A 32 7.87 4.41 -7.91
N HIS A 33 8.72 4.47 -6.88
CA HIS A 33 9.71 5.55 -6.72
C HIS A 33 10.87 5.43 -7.70
N ALA A 34 11.39 4.22 -7.94
CA ALA A 34 12.46 3.94 -8.89
C ALA A 34 12.06 4.37 -10.31
N ARG A 35 10.85 4.03 -10.75
CA ARG A 35 10.30 4.47 -12.05
C ARG A 35 10.18 6.00 -12.14
N LYS A 36 9.69 6.66 -11.09
CA LYS A 36 9.59 8.13 -11.05
C LYS A 36 10.95 8.81 -11.13
N ARG A 37 11.96 8.26 -10.44
CA ARG A 37 13.33 8.76 -10.50
C ARG A 37 13.91 8.58 -11.90
N ALA A 38 13.80 7.39 -12.48
CA ALA A 38 14.28 7.12 -13.84
C ALA A 38 13.61 8.03 -14.89
N ALA A 39 12.30 8.31 -14.75
CA ALA A 39 11.59 9.25 -15.62
C ALA A 39 12.09 10.70 -15.46
N HIS A 40 12.44 11.12 -14.24
CA HIS A 40 13.05 12.43 -13.98
C HIS A 40 14.44 12.52 -14.60
N ASP A 41 15.27 11.51 -14.42
CA ASP A 41 16.64 11.46 -14.95
C ASP A 41 16.63 11.46 -16.48
N ALA A 42 15.69 10.75 -17.11
CA ALA A 42 15.47 10.78 -18.55
C ALA A 42 14.99 12.17 -19.05
N ALA A 43 14.15 12.87 -18.29
CA ALA A 43 13.69 14.21 -18.62
C ALA A 43 14.83 15.24 -18.56
N GLU A 44 15.66 15.19 -17.50
CA GLU A 44 16.86 16.03 -17.37
C GLU A 44 17.87 15.75 -18.50
N ALA A 45 18.12 14.48 -18.83
CA ALA A 45 19.03 14.08 -19.92
C ALA A 45 18.54 14.53 -21.30
N SER A 46 17.22 14.63 -21.51
CA SER A 46 16.62 15.09 -22.77
C SER A 46 16.64 16.60 -22.98
N GLY A 47 17.12 17.39 -22.01
CA GLY A 47 17.40 18.82 -22.18
C GLY A 47 16.18 19.65 -22.56
N THR A 48 15.29 19.95 -21.60
CA THR A 48 14.59 21.24 -21.65
C THR A 48 15.48 22.22 -20.87
N PRO A 49 16.13 23.20 -21.52
CA PRO A 49 16.85 24.22 -20.78
C PRO A 49 15.85 24.94 -19.88
N SER A 50 16.10 24.94 -18.57
CA SER A 50 15.40 25.82 -17.64
C SER A 50 15.60 27.25 -18.13
N ALA A 51 14.52 27.88 -18.59
CA ALA A 51 14.48 29.27 -19.05
C ALA A 51 14.62 30.26 -17.87
N ASP A 52 15.68 30.10 -17.09
CA ASP A 52 16.07 31.02 -16.02
C ASP A 52 17.54 31.43 -16.25
N ALA A 53 17.82 31.85 -17.47
CA ALA A 53 18.94 32.73 -17.77
C ALA A 53 18.33 34.12 -17.98
N GLY A 54 18.57 35.00 -17.02
CA GLY A 54 18.02 36.35 -16.99
C GLY A 54 18.13 37.08 -18.33
N HIS A 55 17.03 37.70 -18.73
CA HIS A 55 17.06 38.83 -19.64
C HIS A 55 16.30 39.99 -19.01
N ASN A 56 17.10 40.94 -18.56
CA ASN A 56 16.72 42.31 -18.28
C ASN A 56 16.31 42.91 -19.63
N GLY A 57 15.15 43.56 -19.72
CA GLY A 57 14.81 44.38 -20.89
C GLY A 57 13.37 44.28 -21.32
N TRP A 58 12.47 44.90 -20.56
CA TRP A 58 11.24 45.41 -21.17
C TRP A 58 11.64 46.64 -22.01
N GLY A 59 11.98 46.39 -23.27
CA GLY A 59 12.27 47.41 -24.28
C GLY A 59 11.16 47.41 -25.33
N SER A 60 10.52 48.58 -25.45
CA SER A 60 9.47 48.98 -26.38
C SER A 60 9.60 48.49 -27.83
N GLY A 61 8.46 48.38 -28.52
CA GLY A 61 8.36 48.64 -29.95
C GLY A 61 7.65 47.58 -30.79
N TRP A 62 6.32 47.53 -30.73
CA TRP A 62 5.53 46.86 -31.77
C TRP A 62 5.27 47.86 -32.87
N GLU A 63 6.14 47.92 -33.87
CA GLU A 63 5.86 48.64 -35.12
C GLU A 63 6.50 47.89 -36.28
N GLY A 64 5.64 47.13 -36.98
CA GLY A 64 5.77 46.73 -38.38
C GLY A 64 6.88 45.75 -38.77
N ASP A 65 6.48 44.60 -39.31
CA ASP A 65 7.17 44.08 -40.50
C ASP A 65 6.17 43.45 -41.50
N PRO A 66 6.08 43.97 -42.75
CA PRO A 66 5.15 43.52 -43.79
C PRO A 66 5.86 42.67 -44.86
N PHE A 67 6.41 41.51 -44.50
CA PHE A 67 7.02 40.61 -45.48
C PHE A 67 6.65 39.13 -45.27
N GLY A 68 5.79 38.66 -46.17
CA GLY A 68 6.04 37.53 -47.07
C GLY A 68 6.82 36.31 -46.59
N GLU A 69 6.09 35.18 -46.62
CA GLU A 69 6.48 33.89 -47.22
C GLU A 69 7.13 32.78 -46.38
N SER A 70 6.60 31.59 -46.70
CA SER A 70 7.11 30.24 -46.46
C SER A 70 6.97 29.68 -45.05
N ALA A 71 5.81 29.07 -44.82
CA ALA A 71 5.68 27.95 -43.90
C ALA A 71 6.65 26.84 -44.34
N THR A 72 7.87 26.83 -43.79
CA THR A 72 8.65 25.60 -43.74
C THR A 72 7.99 24.71 -42.69
N SER A 73 7.14 23.82 -43.19
CA SER A 73 6.71 22.64 -42.46
C SER A 73 7.95 21.83 -42.11
N ALA A 74 8.52 22.06 -40.92
CA ALA A 74 9.47 21.14 -40.34
C ALA A 74 8.80 19.74 -40.32
N PRO A 75 9.45 18.68 -40.83
CA PRO A 75 8.88 17.35 -40.71
C PRO A 75 8.65 17.05 -39.23
N PRO A 76 7.60 16.29 -38.85
CA PRO A 76 7.49 15.82 -37.48
C PRO A 76 8.75 15.01 -37.20
N VAL A 77 9.63 15.56 -36.36
CA VAL A 77 10.75 14.81 -35.79
C VAL A 77 10.07 13.66 -35.07
N ALA A 78 10.15 12.45 -35.66
CA ALA A 78 9.64 11.24 -35.04
C ALA A 78 10.18 11.22 -33.60
N PRO A 79 9.35 10.94 -32.58
CA PRO A 79 9.79 11.04 -31.20
C PRO A 79 11.03 10.15 -31.06
N ALA A 80 12.18 10.77 -30.75
CA ALA A 80 13.40 10.06 -30.42
C ALA A 80 12.99 8.94 -29.45
N HIS A 81 13.29 7.68 -29.81
CA HIS A 81 12.85 6.51 -29.07
C HIS A 81 13.25 6.71 -27.61
N ARG A 82 12.30 7.10 -26.75
CA ARG A 82 12.56 7.31 -25.33
C ARG A 82 13.03 5.96 -24.82
N VAL A 83 14.29 5.88 -24.40
CA VAL A 83 14.82 4.67 -23.78
C VAL A 83 14.07 4.53 -22.47
N GLU A 84 13.03 3.71 -22.47
CA GLU A 84 12.31 3.35 -21.26
C GLU A 84 13.30 2.63 -20.34
N PRO A 85 13.30 2.95 -19.03
CA PRO A 85 14.20 2.30 -18.10
C PRO A 85 13.88 0.81 -18.03
N ASP A 86 14.92 -0.03 -18.06
CA ASP A 86 14.79 -1.48 -17.97
C ASP A 86 14.06 -1.86 -16.66
N PRO A 87 12.86 -2.46 -16.74
CA PRO A 87 12.09 -2.81 -15.55
C PRO A 87 12.81 -3.83 -14.66
N ASP A 88 13.64 -4.70 -15.23
CA ASP A 88 14.35 -5.74 -14.47
C ASP A 88 15.52 -5.13 -13.70
N ALA A 89 16.25 -4.19 -14.30
CA ALA A 89 17.28 -3.42 -13.62
C ALA A 89 16.72 -2.61 -12.43
N LEU A 90 15.57 -1.97 -12.60
CA LEU A 90 14.90 -1.25 -11.50
C LEU A 90 14.44 -2.21 -10.38
N ALA A 91 13.98 -3.40 -10.74
CA ALA A 91 13.59 -4.41 -9.76
C ALA A 91 14.79 -4.91 -8.95
N ALA A 92 15.91 -5.20 -9.62
CA ALA A 92 17.15 -5.61 -8.97
C ALA A 92 17.65 -4.55 -7.97
N GLU A 93 17.69 -3.26 -8.36
CA GLU A 93 18.09 -2.18 -7.46
C GLU A 93 17.17 -2.09 -6.22
N VAL A 94 15.86 -2.24 -6.41
CA VAL A 94 14.90 -2.26 -5.29
C VAL A 94 15.15 -3.46 -4.38
N ASP A 95 15.37 -4.64 -4.95
CA ASP A 95 15.59 -5.87 -4.20
C ASP A 95 16.90 -5.80 -3.39
N GLU A 96 17.97 -5.20 -3.93
CA GLU A 96 19.21 -4.91 -3.18
C GLU A 96 18.98 -3.97 -1.99
N VAL A 97 18.16 -2.93 -2.17
CA VAL A 97 17.79 -2.03 -1.06
C VAL A 97 16.99 -2.77 0.01
N LEU A 98 16.07 -3.65 -0.39
CA LEU A 98 15.29 -4.47 0.55
C LEU A 98 16.18 -5.44 1.34
N ASP A 99 17.15 -6.06 0.69
CA ASP A 99 18.12 -6.95 1.34
C ASP A 99 18.98 -6.20 2.35
N TRP A 100 19.44 -4.98 1.99
CA TRP A 100 20.13 -4.11 2.92
C TRP A 100 19.26 -3.75 4.13
N LEU A 101 18.00 -3.37 3.93
CA LEU A 101 17.08 -3.03 5.02
C LEU A 101 16.84 -4.21 5.97
N GLN A 102 16.72 -5.42 5.42
CA GLN A 102 16.54 -6.64 6.19
C GLN A 102 17.82 -7.00 6.97
N ALA A 103 18.99 -6.90 6.33
CA ALA A 103 20.29 -7.14 6.98
C ALA A 103 20.54 -6.17 8.15
N GLN A 104 20.12 -4.91 8.01
CA GLN A 104 20.18 -3.90 9.08
C GLN A 104 19.02 -4.02 10.09
N ARG A 105 18.14 -5.02 9.95
CA ARG A 105 16.93 -5.23 10.76
C ARG A 105 15.94 -4.06 10.77
N TYR A 106 16.02 -3.14 9.81
CA TYR A 106 15.04 -2.07 9.63
C TYR A 106 13.70 -2.60 9.11
N GLN A 107 13.74 -3.63 8.26
CA GLN A 107 12.56 -4.39 7.84
C GLN A 107 12.53 -5.73 8.57
N SER A 108 11.36 -6.13 9.06
CA SER A 108 11.13 -7.43 9.70
C SER A 108 9.68 -7.86 9.46
N ASP A 109 9.50 -9.02 8.84
CA ASP A 109 8.17 -9.59 8.62
C ASP A 109 7.49 -9.98 9.95
N GLU A 110 8.28 -10.41 10.95
CA GLU A 110 7.78 -10.71 12.30
C GLU A 110 7.15 -9.47 12.97
N ARG A 111 7.87 -8.33 13.00
CA ARG A 111 7.32 -7.08 13.55
C ARG A 111 6.11 -6.59 12.78
N PHE A 112 6.12 -6.78 11.46
CA PHE A 112 4.96 -6.46 10.63
C PHE A 112 3.74 -7.31 10.99
N ILE A 113 3.92 -8.63 11.13
CA ILE A 113 2.86 -9.56 11.54
C ILE A 113 2.33 -9.15 12.92
N GLU A 114 3.20 -8.95 13.91
CA GLU A 114 2.82 -8.57 15.27
C GLU A 114 2.00 -7.27 15.28
N SER A 115 2.47 -6.24 14.57
CA SER A 115 1.75 -4.96 14.43
C SER A 115 0.36 -5.14 13.81
N ARG A 116 0.23 -6.01 12.79
CA ARG A 116 -1.06 -6.33 12.17
C ARG A 116 -1.95 -7.11 13.13
N LEU A 117 -1.43 -8.10 13.84
CA LEU A 117 -2.19 -8.86 14.83
C LEU A 117 -2.75 -7.96 15.93
N ASN A 118 -1.91 -7.12 16.53
CA ASN A 118 -2.30 -6.19 17.58
C ASN A 118 -3.45 -5.26 17.14
N SER A 119 -3.42 -4.82 15.88
CA SER A 119 -4.46 -3.92 15.34
C SER A 119 -5.71 -4.62 14.81
N ARG A 120 -5.62 -5.89 14.38
CA ARG A 120 -6.70 -6.62 13.70
C ARG A 120 -7.40 -7.65 14.57
N ALA A 121 -6.67 -8.39 15.40
CA ALA A 121 -7.22 -9.45 16.22
C ALA A 121 -8.42 -9.02 17.07
N PRO A 122 -8.46 -7.82 17.68
CA PRO A 122 -9.62 -7.40 18.48
C PRO A 122 -10.92 -7.18 17.68
N ARG A 123 -10.87 -7.16 16.35
CA ARG A 123 -12.00 -6.77 15.48
C ARG A 123 -12.33 -7.80 14.41
N LEU A 124 -11.37 -8.64 14.04
CA LEU A 124 -11.45 -9.58 12.93
C LEU A 124 -11.18 -11.02 13.41
N GLY A 125 -11.83 -11.96 12.74
CA GLY A 125 -11.56 -13.39 12.92
C GLY A 125 -10.30 -13.82 12.16
N LEU A 126 -9.81 -15.02 12.50
CA LEU A 126 -8.56 -15.57 12.00
C LEU A 126 -8.51 -15.63 10.47
N SER A 127 -9.62 -15.99 9.83
CA SER A 127 -9.69 -16.12 8.36
C SER A 127 -9.36 -14.80 7.65
N ARG A 128 -9.92 -13.69 8.15
CA ARG A 128 -9.68 -12.36 7.57
C ARG A 128 -8.24 -11.89 7.80
N ILE A 129 -7.69 -12.17 8.99
CA ILE A 129 -6.31 -11.85 9.34
C ILE A 129 -5.34 -12.60 8.41
N ARG A 130 -5.53 -13.91 8.23
CA ARG A 130 -4.69 -14.71 7.31
C ARG A 130 -4.78 -14.17 5.88
N GLN A 131 -5.97 -13.82 5.41
CA GLN A 131 -6.16 -13.24 4.08
C GLN A 131 -5.46 -11.88 3.94
N GLU A 132 -5.47 -11.03 4.97
CA GLU A 132 -4.74 -9.75 4.95
C GLU A 132 -3.23 -9.99 4.87
N LEU A 133 -2.71 -10.87 5.71
CA LEU A 133 -1.28 -11.19 5.75
C LEU A 133 -0.77 -11.84 4.47
N SER A 134 -1.53 -12.76 3.87
CA SER A 134 -1.12 -13.42 2.62
C SER A 134 -1.03 -12.45 1.44
N ARG A 135 -1.88 -11.41 1.39
CA ARG A 135 -1.75 -10.31 0.40
C ARG A 135 -0.46 -9.51 0.56
N HIS A 136 0.13 -9.55 1.76
CA HIS A 136 1.40 -8.92 2.08
C HIS A 136 2.59 -9.89 1.94
N GLY A 137 2.36 -11.12 1.49
CA GLY A 137 3.38 -12.15 1.28
C GLY A 137 3.91 -12.78 2.56
N VAL A 138 3.18 -12.64 3.68
CA VAL A 138 3.60 -13.18 4.98
C VAL A 138 2.53 -14.12 5.54
N GLU A 139 2.96 -15.11 6.31
CA GLU A 139 2.06 -16.09 6.93
C GLU A 139 2.26 -16.14 8.44
N LEU A 140 1.20 -16.55 9.14
CA LEU A 140 1.28 -16.80 10.59
C LEU A 140 1.90 -18.17 10.83
N ASP A 141 2.75 -18.26 11.83
CA ASP A 141 3.21 -19.54 12.35
C ASP A 141 2.05 -20.32 13.00
N SER A 142 2.27 -21.62 13.19
CA SER A 142 1.26 -22.53 13.73
C SER A 142 0.84 -22.22 15.17
N GLU A 143 1.75 -21.69 15.98
CA GLU A 143 1.49 -21.41 17.40
C GLU A 143 0.65 -20.14 17.56
N THR A 144 0.96 -19.10 16.79
CA THR A 144 0.14 -17.90 16.68
C THR A 144 -1.26 -18.23 16.17
N VAL A 145 -1.38 -19.10 15.15
CA VAL A 145 -2.68 -19.58 14.67
C VAL A 145 -3.45 -20.31 15.77
N ARG A 146 -2.80 -21.21 16.52
CA ARG A 146 -3.40 -21.94 17.63
C ARG A 146 -3.90 -20.97 18.71
N THR A 147 -3.07 -20.03 19.13
CA THR A 147 -3.42 -19.00 20.12
C THR A 147 -4.64 -18.20 19.68
N LEU A 148 -4.65 -17.71 18.43
CA LEU A 148 -5.76 -16.93 17.89
C LEU A 148 -7.08 -17.70 17.81
N ARG A 149 -7.04 -19.02 17.60
CA ARG A 149 -8.23 -19.90 17.61
C ARG A 149 -8.79 -20.06 19.02
N GLN A 150 -7.92 -20.32 20.00
CA GLN A 150 -8.34 -20.56 21.40
C GLN A 150 -9.14 -19.39 21.97
N ASN A 151 -8.77 -18.15 21.65
CA ASN A 151 -9.47 -16.95 22.11
C ASN A 151 -10.41 -16.34 21.04
N GLU A 152 -10.66 -17.02 19.91
CA GLU A 152 -11.47 -16.46 18.81
C GLU A 152 -12.91 -16.20 19.22
N VAL A 153 -13.51 -17.13 19.97
CA VAL A 153 -14.88 -17.02 20.48
C VAL A 153 -15.02 -15.80 21.38
N GLN A 154 -14.07 -15.59 22.28
CA GLN A 154 -14.08 -14.45 23.19
C GLN A 154 -14.01 -13.12 22.43
N ARG A 155 -13.08 -12.99 21.47
CA ARG A 155 -12.98 -11.79 20.63
C ARG A 155 -14.26 -11.56 19.81
N ALA A 156 -14.85 -12.63 19.27
CA ALA A 156 -16.09 -12.56 18.51
C ALA A 156 -17.26 -12.07 19.39
N ARG A 157 -17.37 -12.57 20.63
CA ARG A 157 -18.38 -12.11 21.61
C ARG A 157 -18.23 -10.63 21.93
N GLU A 158 -17.00 -10.13 22.11
CA GLU A 158 -16.77 -8.71 22.37
C GLU A 158 -17.18 -7.82 21.19
N VAL A 159 -16.85 -8.24 19.96
CA VAL A 159 -17.25 -7.54 18.73
C VAL A 159 -18.76 -7.57 18.54
N TRP A 160 -19.39 -8.72 18.81
CA TRP A 160 -20.83 -8.90 18.75
C TRP A 160 -21.57 -8.05 19.80
N ARG A 161 -21.11 -8.07 21.07
CA ARG A 161 -21.72 -7.33 22.18
C ARG A 161 -21.69 -5.81 21.93
N LYS A 162 -20.59 -5.29 21.38
CA LYS A 162 -20.47 -3.87 20.99
C LYS A 162 -21.45 -3.45 19.90
N ARG A 163 -21.94 -4.39 19.07
CA ARG A 163 -22.81 -4.11 17.92
C ARG A 163 -24.29 -4.38 18.21
N PHE A 164 -24.58 -5.51 18.86
CA PHE A 164 -25.94 -6.03 19.05
C PHE A 164 -26.30 -6.13 20.52
N GLY A 165 -25.40 -6.65 21.36
CA GLY A 165 -25.58 -6.73 22.82
C GLY A 165 -26.64 -7.73 23.30
N GLN A 166 -27.52 -8.22 22.43
CA GLN A 166 -28.60 -9.16 22.73
C GLN A 166 -28.69 -10.26 21.68
N PRO A 167 -29.09 -11.49 22.08
CA PRO A 167 -29.34 -12.59 21.14
C PRO A 167 -30.43 -12.23 20.12
N PRO A 168 -30.43 -12.87 18.93
CA PRO A 168 -31.41 -12.55 17.89
C PRO A 168 -32.83 -12.96 18.31
N ALA A 169 -33.80 -12.06 18.16
CA ALA A 169 -35.20 -12.30 18.52
C ALA A 169 -35.96 -13.11 17.46
N ASP A 170 -35.51 -13.07 16.19
CA ASP A 170 -36.16 -13.76 15.08
C ASP A 170 -35.14 -14.31 14.06
N PRO A 171 -35.57 -15.19 13.11
CA PRO A 171 -34.67 -15.77 12.10
C PRO A 171 -34.00 -14.73 11.19
N ARG A 172 -34.66 -13.60 10.91
CA ARG A 172 -34.12 -12.52 10.07
C ARG A 172 -33.00 -11.79 10.80
N GLU A 173 -33.18 -11.52 12.09
CA GLU A 173 -32.16 -10.96 12.97
C GLU A 173 -31.00 -11.92 13.15
N ARG A 174 -31.27 -13.21 13.35
CA ARG A 174 -30.22 -14.24 13.43
C ARG A 174 -29.35 -14.21 12.18
N ALA A 175 -29.96 -14.17 11.00
CA ALA A 175 -29.22 -14.06 9.74
C ALA A 175 -28.40 -12.75 9.64
N ARG A 176 -28.91 -11.63 10.16
CA ARG A 176 -28.19 -10.34 10.22
C ARG A 176 -26.98 -10.41 11.13
N GLN A 177 -27.12 -10.97 12.34
CA GLN A 177 -26.02 -11.10 13.31
C GLN A 177 -24.96 -12.10 12.81
N MET A 178 -25.37 -13.23 12.21
CA MET A 178 -24.47 -14.19 11.56
C MET A 178 -23.64 -13.54 10.45
N ARG A 179 -24.29 -12.83 9.51
CA ARG A 179 -23.60 -12.15 8.41
C ARG A 179 -22.60 -11.12 8.92
N PHE A 180 -22.92 -10.39 9.98
CA PHE A 180 -22.03 -9.38 10.57
C PHE A 180 -20.71 -9.98 11.07
N LEU A 181 -20.77 -11.13 11.75
CA LEU A 181 -19.58 -11.83 12.25
C LEU A 181 -18.83 -12.54 11.11
N ALA A 182 -19.55 -13.22 10.22
CA ALA A 182 -18.94 -13.88 9.05
C ALA A 182 -18.19 -12.88 8.15
N ALA A 183 -18.76 -11.68 7.93
CA ALA A 183 -18.10 -10.62 7.16
C ALA A 183 -16.79 -10.11 7.81
N ARG A 184 -16.62 -10.30 9.12
CA ARG A 184 -15.38 -10.02 9.87
C ARG A 184 -14.41 -11.20 9.89
N GLY A 185 -14.78 -12.32 9.28
CA GLY A 185 -13.97 -13.52 9.12
C GLY A 185 -13.93 -14.43 10.34
N PHE A 186 -14.89 -14.34 11.25
CA PHE A 186 -15.10 -15.35 12.28
C PHE A 186 -15.66 -16.63 11.65
N SER A 187 -15.18 -17.79 12.09
CA SER A 187 -15.59 -19.09 11.52
C SER A 187 -17.07 -19.38 11.81
N GLY A 188 -17.70 -20.23 10.99
CA GLY A 188 -19.11 -20.61 11.21
C GLY A 188 -19.35 -21.27 12.57
N GLU A 189 -18.37 -22.02 13.07
CA GLU A 189 -18.39 -22.61 14.42
C GLU A 189 -18.40 -21.53 15.51
N VAL A 190 -17.47 -20.58 15.44
CA VAL A 190 -17.41 -19.44 16.37
C VAL A 190 -18.72 -18.64 16.33
N VAL A 191 -19.26 -18.39 15.13
CA VAL A 191 -20.53 -17.68 14.96
C VAL A 191 -21.69 -18.43 15.64
N ARG A 192 -21.78 -19.75 15.47
CA ARG A 192 -22.78 -20.57 16.16
C ARG A 192 -22.62 -20.50 17.68
N GLN A 193 -21.39 -20.57 18.20
CA GLN A 193 -21.14 -20.53 19.65
C GLN A 193 -21.41 -19.16 20.27
N VAL A 194 -21.22 -18.07 19.52
CA VAL A 194 -21.56 -16.70 19.97
C VAL A 194 -23.07 -16.51 20.05
N LEU A 195 -23.82 -17.01 19.06
CA LEU A 195 -25.28 -16.81 18.96
C LEU A 195 -26.11 -17.87 19.69
N GLY A 196 -25.58 -19.09 19.85
CA GLY A 196 -26.24 -20.23 20.48
C GLY A 196 -26.08 -20.29 22.00
N GLY A 197 -25.29 -19.39 22.61
CA GLY A 197 -25.14 -19.32 24.07
C GLY A 197 -26.39 -18.84 24.83
N GLY A 198 -27.57 -18.83 24.20
CA GLY A 198 -28.88 -18.60 24.81
C GLY A 198 -29.74 -19.85 24.96
N ASP A 199 -29.35 -20.98 24.36
CA ASP A 199 -30.18 -22.21 24.33
C ASP A 199 -29.73 -23.31 25.33
N GLU A 200 -28.69 -23.10 26.14
CA GLU A 200 -28.21 -24.09 27.14
C GLU A 200 -28.57 -23.73 28.60
N ALA A 201 -29.53 -22.82 28.83
CA ALA A 201 -30.01 -22.46 30.17
C ALA A 201 -31.51 -22.78 30.38
N SER A 202 -32.03 -23.80 29.69
CA SER A 202 -33.40 -24.29 29.86
C SER A 202 -33.48 -25.78 29.52
N ASP A 203 -32.88 -26.62 30.36
CA ASP A 203 -33.40 -27.98 30.64
C ASP A 203 -32.90 -28.43 32.02
#